data_AF-A0AAN5CT78-F1
#
_entry.id   AF-A0AAN5CT78-F1
#
_cell.length_a   1.000
_cell.length_b   1.000
_cell.length_c   1.000
_cell.angle_alpha   90.00
_cell.angle_beta   90.00
_cell.angle_gamma   90.00
#
_symmetry.space_group_name_H-M   'P 1'
#
loop_
_entity.id
_entity.type
_entity.pdbx_description
1 polymer ?
#
loop_
_entity_poly.entity_id
_entity_poly.type
_entity_poly.pdbx_seq_one_letter_code
_entity_poly.pdbx_strand_id
1 'polypeptide(L)'
;FQNDDMQNEILVDSFLLGIANSCNVVELTETANITAGALYELRQKMIFGAFKLDSLCCFLFKKDTCISLLALVGIAFRDGIFYSNRNDLEVYGHEMAGKRYGVSIFEGLLEMRIFICDYEMFDCEEGMFNMSHWKDQETKNNGIRMFNWKRMDIYPK
;
A
#
# COMPACT_ATOMS: atom_id res chain seq x y z
N PHE A 1 29.86 -5.03 -1.47
CA PHE A 1 28.67 -5.58 -0.80
C PHE A 1 27.52 -4.56 -0.76
N GLN A 2 27.64 -3.35 -0.16
CA GLN A 2 26.54 -2.36 -0.21
C GLN A 2 26.14 -1.84 -1.61
N ASN A 3 27.02 -1.94 -2.61
CA ASN A 3 26.76 -1.41 -3.95
C ASN A 3 25.84 -2.33 -4.79
N ASP A 4 25.85 -3.63 -4.50
CA ASP A 4 25.12 -4.63 -5.30
C ASP A 4 23.63 -4.63 -4.94
N ASP A 5 23.31 -4.49 -3.64
CA ASP A 5 21.92 -4.39 -3.16
C ASP A 5 21.22 -3.13 -3.68
N MET A 6 21.90 -1.98 -3.63
CA MET A 6 21.37 -0.72 -4.13
C MET A 6 21.15 -0.75 -5.65
N GLN A 7 22.07 -1.36 -6.42
CA GLN A 7 21.88 -1.53 -7.86
C GLN A 7 20.68 -2.42 -8.17
N ASN A 8 20.49 -3.49 -7.39
CA ASN A 8 19.35 -4.38 -7.54
C ASN A 8 18.02 -3.67 -7.23
N GLU A 9 17.95 -2.87 -6.16
CA GLU A 9 16.78 -2.04 -5.83
C GLU A 9 16.43 -1.09 -6.98
N ILE A 10 17.42 -0.35 -7.51
CA ILE A 10 17.21 0.59 -8.63
C ILE A 10 16.69 -0.14 -9.87
N LEU A 11 17.23 -1.32 -10.18
CA LEU A 11 16.80 -2.13 -11.32
C LEU A 11 15.36 -2.62 -11.15
N VAL A 12 15.02 -3.16 -9.98
CA VAL A 12 13.68 -3.68 -9.67
C VAL A 12 12.64 -2.55 -9.68
N ASP A 13 12.96 -1.41 -9.07
CA ASP A 13 12.08 -0.25 -9.04
C ASP A 13 11.84 0.32 -10.45
N SER A 14 12.91 0.43 -11.25
CA SER A 14 12.80 0.89 -12.64
C SER A 14 11.97 -0.07 -13.49
N PHE A 15 12.12 -1.38 -13.27
CA PHE A 15 11.34 -2.40 -13.95
C PHE A 15 9.85 -2.30 -13.59
N LEU A 16 9.54 -2.16 -12.30
CA LEU A 16 8.16 -1.94 -11.82
C LEU A 16 7.53 -0.72 -12.50
N LEU A 17 8.22 0.42 -12.50
CA LEU A 17 7.73 1.64 -13.12
C LEU A 17 7.55 1.49 -14.64
N GLY A 18 8.42 0.74 -15.31
CA GLY A 18 8.31 0.44 -16.74
C GLY A 18 7.08 -0.42 -17.07
N ILE A 19 6.81 -1.45 -16.26
CA ILE A 19 5.61 -2.30 -16.42
C ILE A 19 4.35 -1.49 -16.12
N ALA A 20 4.33 -0.72 -15.03
CA ALA A 20 3.20 0.11 -14.65
C ALA A 20 2.78 1.10 -15.75
N ASN A 21 3.74 1.58 -16.55
CA ASN A 21 3.45 2.46 -17.68
C ASN A 21 2.79 1.73 -18.87
N SER A 22 2.99 0.41 -18.97
CA SER A 22 2.63 -0.40 -20.13
C SER A 22 1.39 -1.27 -19.89
N CYS A 23 1.06 -1.56 -18.64
CA CYS A 23 0.01 -2.49 -18.25
C CYS A 23 -1.09 -1.80 -17.45
N ASN A 24 -2.33 -2.24 -17.64
CA ASN A 24 -3.47 -1.77 -16.84
C ASN A 24 -3.59 -2.51 -15.51
N VAL A 25 -3.16 -3.78 -15.47
CA VAL A 25 -3.18 -4.61 -14.27
C VAL A 25 -1.84 -5.29 -14.12
N VAL A 26 -1.28 -5.24 -12.92
CA VAL A 26 0.00 -5.85 -12.57
C VAL A 26 -0.15 -6.66 -11.30
N GLU A 27 0.29 -7.92 -11.32
CA GLU A 27 0.32 -8.81 -10.17
C GLU A 27 1.75 -9.32 -9.98
N LEU A 28 2.34 -9.08 -8.82
CA LEU A 28 3.72 -9.47 -8.49
C LEU A 28 3.74 -10.35 -7.24
N THR A 29 4.34 -11.53 -7.35
CA THR A 29 4.43 -12.49 -6.24
C THR A 29 5.72 -12.38 -5.44
N GLU A 30 6.80 -11.90 -6.04
CA GLU A 30 8.11 -11.72 -5.38
C GLU A 30 8.46 -10.24 -5.37
N THR A 31 8.28 -9.59 -4.22
CA THR A 31 8.38 -8.12 -4.11
C THR A 31 9.35 -7.65 -3.04
N ALA A 32 10.19 -8.55 -2.52
CA ALA A 32 11.12 -8.29 -1.42
C ALA A 32 12.14 -7.15 -1.67
N ASN A 33 12.38 -6.81 -2.95
CA ASN A 33 13.32 -5.77 -3.37
C ASN A 33 12.64 -4.49 -3.91
N ILE A 34 11.30 -4.45 -3.97
CA ILE A 34 10.59 -3.23 -4.34
C ILE A 34 10.66 -2.27 -3.15
N THR A 35 11.09 -1.04 -3.40
CA THR A 35 11.22 -0.06 -2.34
C THR A 35 9.89 0.67 -2.06
N ALA A 36 9.76 1.21 -0.86
CA ALA A 36 8.65 2.08 -0.51
C ALA A 36 8.62 3.35 -1.38
N GLY A 37 9.79 3.83 -1.82
CA GLY A 37 9.92 4.99 -2.69
C GLY A 37 9.28 4.76 -4.06
N ALA A 38 9.54 3.61 -4.68
CA ALA A 38 8.95 3.28 -5.99
C ALA A 38 7.43 3.12 -5.92
N LEU A 39 6.90 2.49 -4.86
CA LEU A 39 5.45 2.39 -4.66
C LEU A 39 4.81 3.76 -4.43
N TYR A 40 5.49 4.64 -3.69
CA TYR A 40 5.03 5.99 -3.47
C TYR A 40 5.05 6.83 -4.75
N GLU A 41 6.09 6.70 -5.58
CA GLU A 41 6.14 7.33 -6.90
C GLU A 41 5.02 6.83 -7.80
N LEU A 42 4.79 5.50 -7.80
CA LEU A 42 3.72 4.89 -8.57
C LEU A 42 2.34 5.42 -8.18
N ARG A 43 2.09 5.53 -6.87
CA ARG A 43 0.88 6.16 -6.31
C ARG A 43 0.70 7.57 -6.84
N GLN A 44 1.72 8.41 -6.78
CA GLN A 44 1.66 9.78 -7.31
C GLN A 44 1.29 9.77 -8.79
N LYS A 45 1.95 8.94 -9.59
CA LYS A 45 1.68 8.83 -11.03
C LYS A 45 0.26 8.34 -11.33
N MET A 46 -0.26 7.39 -10.57
CA MET A 46 -1.65 6.93 -10.70
C MET A 46 -2.68 8.01 -10.35
N ILE A 47 -2.41 8.85 -9.34
CA ILE A 47 -3.27 9.99 -8.97
C ILE A 47 -3.30 11.03 -10.08
N PHE A 48 -2.15 11.36 -10.65
CA PHE A 48 -2.04 12.35 -11.73
C PHE A 48 -2.46 11.81 -13.10
N GLY A 49 -2.91 10.55 -13.20
CA GLY A 49 -3.30 9.92 -14.45
C GLY A 49 -2.14 9.75 -15.44
N ALA A 50 -0.91 9.74 -14.96
CA ALA A 50 0.29 9.64 -15.79
C ALA A 50 0.53 8.20 -16.29
N PHE A 51 -0.12 7.20 -15.69
CA PHE A 51 -0.03 5.80 -16.06
C PHE A 51 -1.38 5.22 -16.47
N LYS A 52 -1.33 4.19 -17.32
CA LYS A 52 -2.48 3.36 -17.69
C LYS A 52 -2.85 2.33 -16.62
N LEU A 53 -2.06 2.25 -15.55
CA LEU A 53 -2.24 1.29 -14.48
C LEU A 53 -3.53 1.59 -13.71
N ASP A 54 -4.45 0.64 -13.75
CA ASP A 54 -5.71 0.65 -12.99
C ASP A 54 -5.55 -0.10 -11.67
N SER A 55 -4.73 -1.17 -11.64
CA SER A 55 -4.55 -2.02 -10.47
C SER A 55 -3.14 -2.61 -10.37
N LEU A 56 -2.55 -2.53 -9.18
CA LEU A 56 -1.34 -3.22 -8.76
C LEU A 56 -1.65 -4.12 -7.56
N CYS A 57 -1.29 -5.38 -7.64
CA CYS A 57 -1.30 -6.29 -6.49
C CYS A 57 0.10 -6.88 -6.29
N CYS A 58 0.60 -6.77 -5.08
CA CYS A 58 1.92 -7.23 -4.72
C CYS A 58 1.86 -8.07 -3.45
N PHE A 59 2.45 -9.25 -3.52
CA PHE A 59 2.51 -10.21 -2.43
C PHE A 59 3.93 -10.31 -1.89
N LEU A 60 4.06 -10.75 -0.63
CA LEU A 60 5.33 -11.05 0.03
C LEU A 60 6.24 -9.81 0.19
N PHE A 61 5.65 -8.69 0.60
CA PHE A 61 6.42 -7.50 0.95
C PHE A 61 7.09 -7.63 2.32
N LYS A 62 8.30 -7.10 2.47
CA LYS A 62 8.87 -6.92 3.82
C LYS A 62 8.01 -5.95 4.62
N LYS A 63 7.72 -6.30 5.87
CA LYS A 63 7.01 -5.44 6.84
C LYS A 63 7.56 -4.01 6.88
N ASP A 64 8.88 -3.86 6.91
CA ASP A 64 9.54 -2.55 6.94
C ASP A 64 9.26 -1.70 5.70
N THR A 65 9.12 -2.31 4.52
CA THR A 65 8.72 -1.62 3.29
C THR A 65 7.30 -1.07 3.43
N CYS A 66 6.37 -1.88 3.95
CA CYS A 66 4.98 -1.44 4.20
C CYS A 66 4.92 -0.29 5.20
N ILE A 67 5.66 -0.38 6.31
CA ILE A 67 5.72 0.67 7.34
C ILE A 67 6.33 1.96 6.76
N SER A 68 7.40 1.83 5.98
CA SER A 68 8.04 2.97 5.31
C SER A 68 7.11 3.64 4.30
N LEU A 69 6.35 2.86 3.54
CA LEU A 69 5.35 3.39 2.61
C LEU A 69 4.23 4.13 3.34
N LEU A 70 3.71 3.57 4.43
CA LEU A 70 2.71 4.24 5.27
C LEU A 70 3.24 5.60 5.76
N ALA A 71 4.50 5.64 6.22
CA ALA A 71 5.13 6.88 6.68
C ALA A 71 5.22 7.94 5.56
N LEU A 72 5.58 7.54 4.33
CA LEU A 72 5.60 8.44 3.17
C LEU A 72 4.21 9.03 2.84
N VAL A 73 3.14 8.25 3.10
CA VAL A 73 1.75 8.68 2.88
C VAL A 73 1.22 9.56 4.03
N GLY A 74 1.92 9.62 5.16
CA GLY A 74 1.53 10.37 6.34
C GLY A 74 0.71 9.56 7.35
N ILE A 75 0.88 8.23 7.35
CA ILE A 75 0.23 7.30 8.27
C ILE A 75 1.31 6.60 9.10
N ALA A 76 1.18 6.64 10.42
CA ALA A 76 2.04 5.89 11.32
C ALA A 76 1.38 4.56 11.70
N PHE A 77 2.20 3.54 11.97
CA PHE A 77 1.76 2.24 12.50
C PHE A 77 2.54 1.95 13.79
N ARG A 78 1.83 1.76 14.91
CA ARG A 78 2.42 1.51 16.24
C ARG A 78 1.52 0.56 17.02
N ASP A 79 2.11 -0.49 17.57
CA ASP A 79 1.44 -1.47 18.44
C ASP A 79 0.14 -2.03 17.84
N GLY A 80 0.14 -2.31 16.53
CA GLY A 80 -1.03 -2.83 15.82
C GLY A 80 -2.08 -1.78 15.43
N ILE A 81 -1.83 -0.51 15.72
CA ILE A 81 -2.76 0.60 15.48
C ILE A 81 -2.19 1.52 14.41
N PHE A 82 -3.03 1.96 13.48
CA PHE A 82 -2.68 2.98 12.48
C PHE A 82 -3.08 4.38 12.96
N TYR A 83 -2.35 5.41 12.56
CA TYR A 83 -2.58 6.80 12.96
C TYR A 83 -2.42 7.68 11.72
N SER A 84 -3.44 8.43 11.32
CA SER A 84 -3.34 9.37 10.21
C SER A 84 -3.01 10.78 10.72
N ASN A 85 -1.99 11.40 10.14
CA ASN A 85 -1.65 12.81 10.36
C ASN A 85 -2.22 13.72 9.26
N ARG A 86 -3.02 13.16 8.34
CA ARG A 86 -3.60 13.81 7.18
C ARG A 86 -5.12 13.81 7.24
N ASN A 87 -5.70 14.99 7.03
CA ASN A 87 -7.16 15.22 7.07
C ASN A 87 -7.82 15.05 5.70
N ASP A 88 -7.02 15.07 4.64
CA ASP A 88 -7.41 14.98 3.24
C ASP A 88 -7.45 13.53 2.73
N LEU A 89 -7.11 12.56 3.58
CA LEU A 89 -7.22 11.13 3.30
C LEU A 89 -8.40 10.52 4.05
N GLU A 90 -9.09 9.58 3.41
CA GLU A 90 -10.00 8.69 4.13
C GLU A 90 -9.26 7.40 4.46
N VAL A 91 -9.05 7.15 5.75
CA VAL A 91 -8.29 6.00 6.23
C VAL A 91 -9.23 5.09 7.01
N TYR A 92 -9.18 3.80 6.72
CA TYR A 92 -10.02 2.78 7.34
C TYR A 92 -9.16 1.63 7.84
N GLY A 93 -9.27 1.30 9.12
CA GLY A 93 -8.57 0.17 9.71
C GLY A 93 -9.36 -1.13 9.53
N HIS A 94 -8.65 -2.23 9.31
CA HIS A 94 -9.20 -3.57 9.24
C HIS A 94 -8.75 -4.37 10.45
N GLU A 95 -9.69 -4.76 11.31
CA GLU A 95 -9.44 -5.77 12.33
C GLU A 95 -9.49 -7.15 11.67
N MET A 96 -8.36 -7.84 11.65
CA MET A 96 -8.29 -9.22 11.18
C MET A 96 -7.96 -10.14 12.36
N ALA A 97 -8.36 -11.41 12.26
CA ALA A 97 -8.04 -12.38 13.29
C ALA A 97 -6.52 -12.57 13.43
N GLY A 98 -6.03 -12.58 14.67
CA GLY A 98 -4.61 -12.73 14.99
C GLY A 98 -3.83 -11.41 14.96
N LYS A 99 -2.51 -11.49 14.83
CA LYS A 99 -1.62 -10.32 14.70
C LYS A 99 -1.54 -9.84 13.23
N ARG A 100 -2.71 -9.65 12.60
CA ARG A 100 -2.83 -9.16 11.22
C ARG A 100 -3.53 -7.81 11.24
N TYR A 101 -2.88 -6.81 10.66
CA TYR A 101 -3.36 -5.44 10.67
C TYR A 101 -3.50 -4.97 9.23
N GLY A 102 -4.70 -4.52 8.87
CA GLY A 102 -4.95 -3.97 7.54
C GLY A 102 -5.32 -2.50 7.63
N VAL A 103 -4.98 -1.74 6.59
CA VAL A 103 -5.47 -0.38 6.39
C VAL A 103 -5.83 -0.16 4.93
N SER A 104 -6.99 0.43 4.68
CA SER A 104 -7.38 1.00 3.38
C SER A 104 -7.26 2.51 3.44
N ILE A 105 -6.56 3.08 2.46
CA ILE A 105 -6.28 4.50 2.34
C ILE A 105 -6.86 4.97 1.02
N PHE A 106 -7.74 5.95 1.07
CA PHE A 106 -8.32 6.56 -0.11
C PHE A 106 -7.84 8.00 -0.29
N GLU A 107 -7.41 8.30 -1.51
CA GLU A 107 -7.19 9.66 -2.00
C GLU A 107 -8.02 9.83 -3.28
N GLY A 108 -9.20 10.40 -3.14
CA GLY A 108 -10.21 10.42 -4.21
C GLY A 108 -10.74 9.00 -4.52
N LEU A 109 -10.58 8.57 -5.78
CA LEU A 109 -10.98 7.25 -6.27
C LEU A 109 -9.84 6.22 -6.23
N LEU A 110 -8.61 6.64 -5.93
CA LEU A 110 -7.51 5.71 -5.71
C LEU A 110 -7.62 5.10 -4.32
N GLU A 111 -7.61 3.78 -4.24
CA GLU A 111 -7.47 3.03 -3.01
C GLU A 111 -6.08 2.38 -2.94
N MET A 112 -5.49 2.44 -1.75
CA MET A 112 -4.31 1.67 -1.39
C MET A 112 -4.62 0.83 -0.16
N ARG A 113 -4.46 -0.50 -0.26
CA ARG A 113 -4.61 -1.44 0.85
C ARG A 113 -3.26 -1.98 1.24
N ILE A 114 -2.97 -1.93 2.53
CA ILE A 114 -1.73 -2.45 3.10
C ILE A 114 -2.11 -3.41 4.22
N PHE A 115 -1.58 -4.62 4.16
CA PHE A 115 -1.69 -5.62 5.19
C PHE A 115 -0.31 -5.89 5.78
N ILE A 116 -0.23 -5.86 7.10
CA ILE A 116 0.97 -6.14 7.88
C ILE A 116 0.68 -7.34 8.77
N CYS A 117 1.47 -8.39 8.60
CA CYS A 117 1.46 -9.55 9.48
C CYS A 117 2.59 -9.44 10.51
N ASP A 118 2.30 -9.73 11.77
CA ASP A 118 3.27 -9.74 12.86
C ASP A 118 3.30 -11.14 13.51
N TYR A 119 3.63 -12.16 12.71
CA TYR A 119 3.78 -13.54 13.20
C TYR A 119 5.25 -13.85 13.47
N GLU A 120 5.63 -13.81 14.74
CA GLU A 120 6.94 -14.32 15.22
C GLU A 120 7.14 -15.82 14.93
N MET A 121 6.07 -16.57 14.66
CA MET A 121 6.10 -18.03 14.60
C MET A 121 6.45 -18.63 13.24
N PHE A 122 6.43 -17.84 12.16
CA PHE A 122 6.56 -18.35 10.79
C PHE A 122 7.70 -17.69 9.99
N ASP A 123 8.50 -16.80 10.60
CA ASP A 123 9.46 -15.93 9.87
C ASP A 123 8.84 -15.23 8.65
N CYS A 124 7.51 -15.13 8.57
CA CYS A 124 6.80 -14.46 7.50
C CYS A 124 6.44 -13.04 7.96
N GLU A 125 7.41 -12.14 7.86
CA GLU A 125 7.17 -10.68 7.89
C GLU A 125 6.57 -10.21 6.56
N GLU A 126 5.57 -10.95 6.07
CA GLU A 126 4.99 -10.76 4.76
C GLU A 126 3.79 -9.80 4.84
N GLY A 127 3.91 -8.73 4.07
CA GLY A 127 2.84 -7.81 3.78
C GLY A 127 2.19 -8.09 2.44
N MET A 128 0.95 -7.64 2.31
CA MET A 128 0.28 -7.54 1.02
C MET A 128 0.02 -6.07 0.74
N PHE A 129 0.27 -5.68 -0.50
CA PHE A 129 0.04 -4.34 -0.99
C PHE A 129 -0.89 -4.41 -2.19
N ASN A 130 -1.96 -3.64 -2.17
CA ASN A 130 -2.81 -3.45 -3.33
C ASN A 130 -3.02 -1.96 -3.57
N MET A 131 -3.00 -1.54 -4.82
CA MET A 131 -3.39 -0.20 -5.24
C MET A 131 -4.35 -0.33 -6.41
N SER A 132 -5.52 0.29 -6.34
CA SER A 132 -6.51 0.20 -7.42
C SER A 132 -7.38 1.44 -7.54
N HIS A 133 -7.80 1.74 -8.77
CA HIS A 133 -8.78 2.77 -9.05
C HIS A 133 -10.20 2.24 -8.96
N TRP A 134 -11.05 2.95 -8.22
CA TRP A 134 -12.48 2.73 -8.23
C TRP A 134 -13.10 3.43 -9.43
N LYS A 135 -14.07 2.77 -10.09
CA LYS A 135 -14.74 3.32 -11.27
C LYS A 135 -15.48 4.62 -10.97
N ASP A 136 -16.12 4.68 -9.81
CA ASP A 136 -16.91 5.80 -9.36
C ASP A 136 -17.08 5.80 -7.83
N GLN A 137 -17.59 6.93 -7.32
CA GLN A 137 -17.79 7.14 -5.89
C GLN A 137 -18.87 6.21 -5.31
N GLU A 138 -19.87 5.81 -6.10
CA GLU A 138 -20.93 4.91 -5.64
C GLU A 138 -20.39 3.51 -5.36
N THR A 139 -19.60 2.98 -6.29
CA THR A 139 -18.93 1.68 -6.19
C THR A 139 -17.98 1.65 -5.00
N LYS A 140 -17.20 2.73 -4.80
CA LYS A 140 -16.35 2.90 -3.60
C LYS A 140 -17.19 2.85 -2.32
N ASN A 141 -18.24 3.66 -2.23
CA ASN A 141 -19.08 3.73 -1.03
C ASN A 141 -19.76 2.38 -0.72
N ASN A 142 -20.19 1.67 -1.76
CA ASN A 142 -20.78 0.33 -1.62
C ASN A 142 -19.74 -0.69 -1.12
N GLY A 143 -18.50 -0.63 -1.64
CA GLY A 143 -17.39 -1.44 -1.15
C GLY A 143 -17.13 -1.20 0.34
N ILE A 144 -16.94 0.05 0.75
CA ILE A 144 -16.68 0.44 2.15
C ILE A 144 -17.78 -0.12 3.08
N ARG A 145 -19.05 0.00 2.69
CA ARG A 145 -20.18 -0.51 3.47
C ARG A 145 -20.17 -2.02 3.59
N MET A 146 -19.91 -2.73 2.50
CA MET A 146 -19.93 -4.19 2.46
C MET A 146 -18.90 -4.80 3.43
N PHE A 147 -17.75 -4.15 3.60
CA PHE A 147 -16.70 -4.63 4.50
C PHE A 147 -16.76 -4.06 5.92
N ASN A 148 -17.79 -3.28 6.27
CA ASN A 148 -17.95 -2.64 7.59
C ASN A 148 -16.69 -1.87 8.05
N TRP A 149 -16.06 -1.17 7.11
CA TRP A 149 -14.82 -0.44 7.39
C TRP A 149 -15.05 0.73 8.34
N LYS A 150 -14.30 0.73 9.45
CA LYS A 150 -14.36 1.81 10.43
C LYS A 150 -13.38 2.90 10.02
N ARG A 151 -13.91 4.10 9.74
CA ARG A 151 -13.08 5.27 9.49
C ARG A 151 -12.23 5.55 10.72
N MET A 152 -10.95 5.77 10.51
CA MET A 152 -10.01 6.07 11.58
C MET A 152 -10.16 7.52 12.01
N ASP A 153 -10.09 7.73 13.32
CA ASP A 153 -10.02 9.08 13.87
C ASP A 153 -8.68 9.72 13.51
N ILE A 154 -8.73 11.00 13.20
CA ILE A 154 -7.53 11.82 12.97
C ILE A 154 -6.92 12.07 14.34
N TYR A 155 -5.65 11.68 14.53
CA TYR A 155 -4.98 11.97 15.78
C TYR A 155 -4.58 13.45 15.82
N PRO A 156 -4.87 14.16 16.93
CA PRO A 156 -4.39 15.54 17.08
C PRO A 156 -2.86 15.55 17.10
N LYS A 157 -2.29 16.49 16.34
CA LYS A 157 -0.83 16.72 16.25
C LYS A 157 -0.22 17.08 17.60
#